data_AF-A0A3D3JVD6-F1
#
_entry.id   AF-A0A3D3JVD6-F1
#
_cell.length_a   1.000
_cell.length_b   1.000
_cell.length_c   1.000
_cell.angle_alpha   90.00
_cell.angle_beta   90.00
_cell.angle_gamma   90.00
#
_symmetry.space_group_name_H-M   'P 1'
#
loop_
_entity.id
_entity.type
_entity.pdbx_description
1 polymer ?
#
loop_
_entity_poly.entity_id
_entity_poly.type
_entity_poly.pdbx_seq_one_letter_code
_entity_poly.pdbx_strand_id
1 'polypeptide(L)'
;MGAVRSRFDIPVMADISTLEEGVTAAANGVDILAPTLAGYTSYSRQLVGPGPDLQLTKELVRLGVPVIAEGRLQTPQDVRAAFAAGVHAVVVGSMITRPHLITRHFLTGVPKPNTPIGAIDIGGTKIAAAISAGVDWVDRERAPTPADADAVVNTAIDLLQRLIHRNRIGSLAAIGVSTGGGVDHEGRIASATDIMPGFAGTDLRTAVADAFGVPVGVMNDGHAAALAEAEIGAGSGYATVLGLTIGTGLGGGIVHHGELYRGGSGLAGSVGHLIIEPGGRPCSCGGTGCAEAYVSGGGLLQTYNEAA
;
A
#
# COMPACT_ATOMS: atom_id res chain seq x y z
N MET A 1 34.71 19.58 -4.39
CA MET A 1 33.37 19.65 -5.00
C MET A 1 33.54 19.55 -6.50
N GLY A 2 32.83 18.63 -7.16
CA GLY A 2 32.90 18.48 -8.62
C GLY A 2 32.30 19.69 -9.35
N ALA A 3 32.72 19.90 -10.60
CA ALA A 3 32.42 21.11 -11.37
C ALA A 3 30.91 21.34 -11.64
N VAL A 4 30.09 20.30 -11.58
CA VAL A 4 28.64 20.38 -11.78
C VAL A 4 27.95 20.92 -10.51
N ARG A 5 28.29 20.38 -9.33
CA ARG A 5 27.76 20.84 -8.04
C ARG A 5 28.12 22.28 -7.69
N SER A 6 29.25 22.79 -8.20
CA SER A 6 29.59 24.20 -8.00
C SER A 6 28.82 25.15 -8.93
N ARG A 7 28.09 24.63 -9.92
CA ARG A 7 27.40 25.42 -10.96
C ARG A 7 25.88 25.36 -10.84
N PHE A 8 25.33 24.27 -10.32
CA PHE A 8 23.89 24.07 -10.20
C PHE A 8 23.51 23.72 -8.76
N ASP A 9 22.51 24.41 -8.23
CA ASP A 9 21.91 24.16 -6.90
C ASP A 9 20.63 23.31 -7.00
N ILE A 10 20.61 22.41 -7.98
CA ILE A 10 19.49 21.48 -8.25
C ILE A 10 20.06 20.09 -8.50
N PRO A 11 19.29 19.01 -8.27
CA PRO A 11 19.71 17.66 -8.63
C PRO A 11 20.02 17.55 -10.12
N VAL A 12 21.20 17.02 -10.46
CA VAL A 12 21.62 16.81 -11.85
C VAL A 12 21.72 15.32 -12.16
N MET A 13 21.05 14.90 -13.22
CA MET A 13 21.17 13.56 -13.80
C MET A 13 22.07 13.61 -15.03
N ALA A 14 23.06 12.71 -15.09
CA ALA A 14 23.84 12.48 -16.30
C ALA A 14 23.23 11.36 -17.13
N ASP A 15 22.90 11.72 -18.37
CA ASP A 15 22.54 10.77 -19.41
C ASP A 15 23.81 10.27 -20.11
N ILE A 16 24.06 8.96 -20.03
CA ILE A 16 25.32 8.34 -20.44
C ILE A 16 25.09 7.10 -21.31
N SER A 17 26.13 6.73 -22.05
CA SER A 17 26.16 5.59 -22.95
C SER A 17 27.27 4.58 -22.63
N THR A 18 28.29 4.98 -21.85
CA THR A 18 29.41 4.11 -21.44
C THR A 18 29.79 4.27 -19.98
N LEU A 19 30.62 3.34 -19.48
CA LEU A 19 31.16 3.40 -18.12
C LEU A 19 32.10 4.61 -17.95
N GLU A 20 32.91 4.93 -18.95
CA GLU A 20 33.84 6.06 -18.93
C GLU A 20 33.11 7.41 -18.76
N GLU A 21 31.98 7.57 -19.46
CA GLU A 21 31.09 8.72 -19.31
C GLU A 21 30.51 8.77 -17.88
N GLY A 22 30.09 7.62 -17.33
CA GLY A 22 29.60 7.51 -15.96
C GLY A 22 30.65 7.87 -14.89
N VAL A 23 31.87 7.38 -15.04
CA VAL A 23 33.01 7.72 -14.16
C VAL A 23 33.29 9.22 -14.21
N THR A 24 33.29 9.80 -15.42
CA THR A 24 33.52 11.24 -15.61
C THR A 24 32.41 12.05 -14.96
N ALA A 25 31.16 11.68 -15.16
CA ALA A 25 30.02 12.36 -14.58
C ALA A 25 30.02 12.29 -13.05
N ALA A 26 30.25 11.10 -12.47
CA ALA A 26 30.37 10.90 -11.03
C ALA A 26 31.49 11.76 -10.42
N ALA A 27 32.66 11.81 -11.05
CA ALA A 27 33.78 12.65 -10.62
C ALA A 27 33.44 14.16 -10.67
N ASN A 28 32.54 14.56 -11.57
CA ASN A 28 32.05 15.92 -11.67
C ASN A 28 30.90 16.24 -10.70
N GLY A 29 30.45 15.25 -9.92
CA GLY A 29 29.51 15.43 -8.81
C GLY A 29 28.04 15.47 -9.22
N VAL A 30 27.65 14.73 -10.26
CA VAL A 30 26.23 14.51 -10.59
C VAL A 30 25.53 13.71 -9.49
N ASP A 31 24.23 13.88 -9.36
CA ASP A 31 23.43 13.23 -8.31
C ASP A 31 22.84 11.91 -8.77
N ILE A 32 22.68 11.72 -10.08
CA ILE A 32 22.09 10.53 -10.69
C ILE A 32 22.83 10.17 -11.98
N LEU A 33 23.02 8.87 -12.23
CA LEU A 33 23.48 8.32 -13.51
C LEU A 33 22.33 7.55 -14.19
N ALA A 34 22.14 7.75 -15.49
CA ALA A 34 21.15 7.03 -16.28
C ALA A 34 21.77 6.56 -17.62
N PRO A 35 21.83 5.26 -17.92
CA PRO A 35 22.45 4.74 -19.13
C PRO A 35 21.51 4.81 -20.34
N THR A 36 20.74 5.89 -20.50
CA THR A 36 19.64 5.95 -21.49
C THR A 36 20.15 5.87 -22.93
N LEU A 37 21.37 6.37 -23.16
CA LEU A 37 22.03 6.37 -24.47
C LEU A 37 22.80 5.07 -24.78
N ALA A 38 22.86 4.12 -23.85
CA ALA A 38 23.57 2.86 -24.05
C ALA A 38 22.92 2.03 -25.17
N GLY A 39 23.68 1.76 -26.23
CA GLY A 39 23.19 1.08 -27.43
C GLY A 39 22.48 2.01 -28.43
N TYR A 40 22.40 3.32 -28.17
CA TYR A 40 21.89 4.33 -29.11
C TYR A 40 22.99 5.19 -29.73
N THR A 41 24.17 5.28 -29.09
CA THR A 41 25.35 5.92 -29.67
C THR A 41 26.21 4.91 -30.43
N SER A 42 26.83 5.33 -31.54
CA SER A 42 27.64 4.44 -32.39
C SER A 42 28.89 3.88 -31.71
N TYR A 43 29.36 4.54 -30.66
CA TYR A 43 30.57 4.18 -29.90
C TYR A 43 30.27 3.43 -28.60
N SER A 44 29.00 3.33 -28.18
CA SER A 44 28.62 2.49 -27.06
C SER A 44 28.51 1.02 -27.47
N ARG A 45 28.57 0.14 -26.48
CA ARG A 45 28.40 -1.30 -26.67
C ARG A 45 27.04 -1.57 -27.34
N GLN A 46 27.08 -2.27 -28.47
CA GLN A 46 25.88 -2.68 -29.19
C GLN A 46 25.42 -4.05 -28.69
N LEU A 47 24.24 -4.09 -28.06
CA LEU A 47 23.65 -5.34 -27.58
C LEU A 47 22.93 -6.10 -28.69
N VAL A 48 23.16 -7.41 -28.76
CA VAL A 48 22.45 -8.33 -29.65
C VAL A 48 21.27 -8.94 -28.89
N GLY A 49 20.05 -8.76 -29.42
CA GLY A 49 18.81 -9.29 -28.83
C GLY A 49 18.09 -8.34 -27.86
N PRO A 50 16.86 -8.66 -27.42
CA PRO A 50 16.09 -7.83 -26.51
C PRO A 50 16.69 -7.81 -25.10
N GLY A 51 16.41 -6.74 -24.35
CA GLY A 51 16.83 -6.61 -22.95
C GLY A 51 17.88 -5.52 -22.67
N PRO A 52 18.04 -5.12 -21.40
CA PRO A 52 18.92 -4.03 -20.97
C PRO A 52 20.40 -4.44 -20.86
N ASP A 53 21.31 -3.45 -20.84
CA ASP A 53 22.73 -3.68 -20.51
C ASP A 53 22.92 -3.80 -18.99
N LEU A 54 22.63 -5.00 -18.46
CA LEU A 54 22.81 -5.28 -17.04
C LEU A 54 24.29 -5.25 -16.61
N GLN A 55 25.23 -5.43 -17.54
CA GLN A 55 26.65 -5.34 -17.19
C GLN A 55 27.03 -3.89 -16.92
N LEU A 56 26.72 -2.99 -17.85
CA LEU A 56 26.95 -1.55 -17.68
C LEU A 56 26.24 -1.05 -16.41
N THR A 57 24.99 -1.48 -16.20
CA THR A 57 24.23 -1.14 -14.99
C THR A 57 24.98 -1.50 -13.70
N LYS A 58 25.50 -2.73 -13.59
CA LYS A 58 26.28 -3.18 -12.43
C LYS A 58 27.57 -2.40 -12.25
N GLU A 59 28.23 -2.04 -13.34
CA GLU A 59 29.47 -1.25 -13.31
C GLU A 59 29.20 0.17 -12.82
N LEU A 60 28.10 0.79 -13.24
CA LEU A 60 27.69 2.13 -12.81
C LEU A 60 27.29 2.18 -11.33
N VAL A 61 26.55 1.18 -10.84
CA VAL A 61 26.13 1.11 -9.42
C VAL A 61 27.35 1.11 -8.48
N ARG A 62 28.47 0.50 -8.89
CA ARG A 62 29.72 0.47 -8.11
C ARG A 62 30.37 1.85 -7.93
N LEU A 63 29.95 2.87 -8.69
CA LEU A 63 30.45 4.24 -8.56
C LEU A 63 29.88 4.96 -7.32
N GLY A 64 28.87 4.38 -6.65
CA GLY A 64 28.28 4.94 -5.43
C GLY A 64 27.35 6.14 -5.66
N VAL A 65 27.06 6.47 -6.93
CA VAL A 65 26.05 7.45 -7.33
C VAL A 65 24.74 6.71 -7.63
N PRO A 66 23.56 7.20 -7.18
CA PRO A 66 22.28 6.61 -7.54
C PRO A 66 22.14 6.38 -9.05
N VAL A 67 21.77 5.16 -9.44
CA VAL A 67 21.56 4.78 -10.84
C VAL A 67 20.07 4.61 -11.11
N ILE A 68 19.57 5.26 -12.15
CA ILE A 68 18.26 4.97 -12.74
C ILE A 68 18.50 4.07 -13.94
N ALA A 69 18.07 2.80 -13.87
CA ALA A 69 18.15 1.91 -15.02
C ALA A 69 17.13 2.31 -16.07
N GLU A 70 17.62 2.57 -17.27
CA GLU A 70 16.83 2.95 -18.43
C GLU A 70 17.39 2.27 -19.68
N GLY A 71 16.54 2.13 -20.69
CA GLY A 71 16.89 1.49 -21.96
C GLY A 71 16.58 0.00 -21.96
N ARG A 72 15.72 -0.41 -22.91
CA ARG A 72 15.48 -1.81 -23.29
C ARG A 72 14.95 -2.74 -22.16
N LEU A 73 14.39 -2.20 -21.07
CA LEU A 73 13.62 -2.96 -20.08
C LEU A 73 12.23 -3.28 -20.64
N GLN A 74 11.97 -4.56 -20.95
CA GLN A 74 10.76 -4.98 -21.68
C GLN A 74 9.85 -5.88 -20.85
N THR A 75 10.36 -6.49 -19.79
CA THR A 75 9.62 -7.43 -18.95
C THR A 75 9.77 -7.14 -17.45
N PRO A 76 8.84 -7.61 -16.59
CA PRO A 76 9.04 -7.59 -15.14
C PRO A 76 10.29 -8.34 -14.67
N GLN A 77 10.76 -9.32 -15.44
CA GLN A 77 12.02 -10.04 -15.17
C GLN A 77 13.22 -9.09 -15.29
N ASP A 78 13.23 -8.21 -16.30
CA ASP A 78 14.28 -7.21 -16.50
C ASP A 78 14.33 -6.23 -15.32
N VAL A 79 13.15 -5.80 -14.85
CA VAL A 79 13.02 -4.93 -13.67
C VAL A 79 13.60 -5.61 -12.42
N ARG A 80 13.27 -6.90 -12.17
CA ARG A 80 13.87 -7.67 -11.06
C ARG A 80 15.38 -7.73 -11.18
N ALA A 81 15.89 -8.00 -12.38
CA ALA A 81 17.33 -8.11 -12.62
C ALA A 81 18.05 -6.77 -12.43
N ALA A 82 17.43 -5.65 -12.83
CA ALA A 82 17.96 -4.32 -12.62
C ALA A 82 18.03 -3.96 -11.13
N PHE A 83 16.96 -4.20 -10.35
CA PHE A 83 17.00 -4.00 -8.90
C PHE A 83 18.00 -4.92 -8.20
N ALA A 84 18.13 -6.17 -8.64
CA ALA A 84 19.16 -7.09 -8.15
C ALA A 84 20.59 -6.61 -8.47
N ALA A 85 20.76 -5.75 -9.48
CA ALA A 85 22.03 -5.07 -9.77
C ALA A 85 22.29 -3.85 -8.87
N GLY A 86 21.32 -3.43 -8.06
CA GLY A 86 21.45 -2.34 -7.08
C GLY A 86 21.03 -0.96 -7.59
N VAL A 87 20.21 -0.89 -8.64
CA VAL A 87 19.70 0.40 -9.14
C VAL A 87 18.71 1.02 -8.17
N HIS A 88 18.64 2.35 -8.17
CA HIS A 88 17.73 3.11 -7.33
C HIS A 88 16.30 3.13 -7.89
N ALA A 89 16.18 3.24 -9.22
CA ALA A 89 14.90 3.22 -9.91
C ALA A 89 15.04 2.58 -11.29
N VAL A 90 13.90 2.26 -11.90
CA VAL A 90 13.82 1.72 -13.26
C VAL A 90 12.81 2.53 -14.06
N VAL A 91 13.19 2.92 -15.28
CA VAL A 91 12.30 3.53 -16.26
C VAL A 91 11.80 2.44 -17.20
N VAL A 92 10.48 2.30 -17.31
CA VAL A 92 9.84 1.29 -18.16
C VAL A 92 8.93 1.95 -19.18
N GLY A 93 8.85 1.35 -20.37
CA GLY A 93 8.03 1.83 -21.48
C GLY A 93 8.77 2.79 -22.42
N SER A 94 8.16 3.02 -23.59
CA SER A 94 8.67 3.90 -24.65
C SER A 94 7.65 4.93 -25.12
N MET A 95 6.45 4.97 -24.52
CA MET A 95 5.34 5.85 -24.90
C MET A 95 4.53 6.35 -23.70
N ILE A 96 4.01 7.58 -23.82
CA ILE A 96 3.20 8.29 -22.80
C ILE A 96 1.75 7.76 -22.75
N THR A 97 1.32 6.87 -23.65
CA THR A 97 -0.07 6.38 -23.66
C THR A 97 -0.32 5.35 -22.56
N ARG A 98 -1.32 5.65 -21.70
CA ARG A 98 -1.77 4.78 -20.58
C ARG A 98 -0.62 4.33 -19.66
N PRO A 99 0.16 5.27 -19.09
CA PRO A 99 1.33 4.94 -18.29
C PRO A 99 0.96 4.07 -17.08
N HIS A 100 -0.21 4.29 -16.47
CA HIS A 100 -0.73 3.47 -15.37
C HIS A 100 -0.82 1.97 -15.71
N LEU A 101 -1.23 1.59 -16.94
CA LEU A 101 -1.30 0.18 -17.34
C LEU A 101 0.09 -0.42 -17.56
N ILE A 102 0.97 0.35 -18.22
CA ILE A 102 2.36 -0.08 -18.46
C ILE A 102 3.03 -0.28 -17.11
N THR A 103 3.02 0.74 -16.24
CA THR A 103 3.61 0.68 -14.90
C THR A 103 3.06 -0.51 -14.11
N ARG A 104 1.73 -0.72 -14.07
CA ARG A 104 1.11 -1.84 -13.34
C ARG A 104 1.67 -3.21 -13.76
N HIS A 105 1.92 -3.43 -15.05
CA HIS A 105 2.52 -4.67 -15.52
C HIS A 105 3.91 -4.91 -14.92
N PHE A 106 4.74 -3.87 -14.87
CA PHE A 106 6.12 -3.93 -14.39
C PHE A 106 6.26 -3.93 -12.87
N LEU A 107 5.26 -3.49 -12.10
CA LEU A 107 5.28 -3.52 -10.64
C LEU A 107 5.53 -4.92 -10.07
N THR A 108 5.12 -5.97 -10.78
CA THR A 108 5.40 -7.38 -10.41
C THR A 108 6.90 -7.71 -10.39
N GLY A 109 7.73 -6.85 -11.00
CA GLY A 109 9.17 -6.98 -11.03
C GLY A 109 9.93 -6.13 -10.01
N VAL A 110 9.25 -5.24 -9.30
CA VAL A 110 9.87 -4.37 -8.30
C VAL A 110 9.99 -5.15 -6.99
N PRO A 111 11.18 -5.25 -6.36
CA PRO A 111 11.29 -5.86 -5.04
C PRO A 111 10.48 -5.03 -4.03
N LYS A 112 9.69 -5.70 -3.20
CA LYS A 112 9.02 -5.03 -2.08
C LYS A 112 10.11 -4.50 -1.13
N PRO A 113 10.04 -3.24 -0.66
CA PRO A 113 11.02 -2.71 0.27
C PRO A 113 11.16 -3.60 1.51
N ASN A 114 12.39 -3.80 1.98
CA ASN A 114 12.64 -4.47 3.27
C ASN A 114 12.47 -3.50 4.47
N THR A 115 12.04 -2.27 4.19
CA THR A 115 11.68 -1.27 5.19
C THR A 115 10.36 -1.68 5.84
N PRO A 116 10.27 -1.70 7.19
CA PRO A 116 9.04 -2.07 7.87
C PRO A 116 7.86 -1.18 7.50
N ILE A 117 6.67 -1.74 7.56
CA ILE A 117 5.39 -1.03 7.44
C ILE A 117 4.69 -0.98 8.80
N GLY A 118 3.93 0.08 9.03
CA GLY A 118 3.00 0.18 10.16
C GLY A 118 1.63 -0.36 9.77
N ALA A 119 0.96 -1.02 10.71
CA ALA A 119 -0.43 -1.41 10.58
C ALA A 119 -1.21 -0.92 11.81
N ILE A 120 -2.40 -0.39 11.58
CA ILE A 120 -3.35 0.04 12.62
C ILE A 120 -4.69 -0.62 12.30
N ASP A 121 -5.35 -1.18 13.32
CA ASP A 121 -6.71 -1.71 13.24
C ASP A 121 -7.58 -1.05 14.30
N ILE A 122 -8.61 -0.32 13.86
CA ILE A 122 -9.53 0.42 14.72
C ILE A 122 -10.88 -0.31 14.74
N GLY A 123 -11.08 -1.15 15.75
CA GLY A 123 -12.37 -1.77 16.05
C GLY A 123 -13.16 -0.97 17.07
N GLY A 124 -14.46 -1.26 17.19
CA GLY A 124 -15.32 -0.59 18.18
C GLY A 124 -15.03 -0.93 19.65
N THR A 125 -14.22 -1.97 19.93
CA THR A 125 -13.89 -2.39 21.32
C THR A 125 -12.40 -2.31 21.63
N LYS A 126 -11.55 -2.48 20.62
CA LYS A 126 -10.10 -2.44 20.73
C LYS A 126 -9.48 -1.77 19.51
N ILE A 127 -8.36 -1.11 19.75
CA ILE A 127 -7.45 -0.61 18.73
C ILE A 127 -6.17 -1.44 18.82
N ALA A 128 -5.65 -1.90 17.69
CA ALA A 128 -4.36 -2.58 17.61
C ALA A 128 -3.42 -1.81 16.69
N ALA A 129 -2.13 -1.85 17.01
CA ALA A 129 -1.08 -1.41 16.10
C ALA A 129 -0.02 -2.51 15.98
N ALA A 130 0.67 -2.54 14.86
CA ALA A 130 1.74 -3.49 14.61
C ALA A 130 2.79 -2.93 13.64
N ILE A 131 3.99 -3.50 13.72
CA ILE A 131 5.07 -3.29 12.76
C ILE A 131 5.30 -4.62 12.05
N SER A 132 5.39 -4.59 10.73
CA SER A 132 5.62 -5.77 9.90
C SER A 132 6.79 -5.57 8.94
N ALA A 133 7.55 -6.62 8.68
CA ALA A 133 8.47 -6.72 7.56
C ALA A 133 7.87 -7.67 6.52
N GLY A 134 7.22 -7.10 5.49
CA GLY A 134 6.37 -7.89 4.61
C GLY A 134 5.12 -8.40 5.34
N VAL A 135 4.98 -9.72 5.46
CA VAL A 135 3.87 -10.39 6.16
C VAL A 135 4.22 -10.82 7.58
N ASP A 136 5.50 -10.73 7.96
CA ASP A 136 5.98 -11.19 9.25
C ASP A 136 5.92 -10.08 10.29
N TRP A 137 5.19 -10.35 11.39
CA TRP A 137 5.09 -9.43 12.51
C TRP A 137 6.44 -9.25 13.21
N VAL A 138 6.89 -8.01 13.30
CA VAL A 138 8.02 -7.60 14.14
C VAL A 138 7.54 -7.44 15.58
N ASP A 139 6.48 -6.67 15.78
CA ASP A 139 5.91 -6.39 17.09
C ASP A 139 4.46 -5.89 16.97
N ARG A 140 3.65 -6.05 18.03
CA ARG A 140 2.25 -5.59 18.07
C ARG A 140 1.81 -5.21 19.47
N GLU A 141 0.88 -4.27 19.55
CA GLU A 141 0.26 -3.82 20.80
C GLU A 141 -1.22 -3.51 20.58
N ARG A 142 -2.00 -3.49 21.67
CA ARG A 142 -3.43 -3.17 21.63
C ARG A 142 -3.86 -2.36 22.86
N ALA A 143 -4.88 -1.55 22.69
CA ALA A 143 -5.56 -0.82 23.75
C ALA A 143 -7.10 -0.90 23.57
N PRO A 144 -7.90 -0.66 24.62
CA PRO A 144 -9.34 -0.46 24.47
C PRO A 144 -9.65 0.75 23.58
N THR A 145 -10.77 0.70 22.84
CA THR A 145 -11.26 1.83 22.03
C THR A 145 -11.92 2.88 22.92
N PRO A 146 -11.45 4.15 22.92
CA PRO A 146 -12.12 5.24 23.61
C PRO A 146 -13.50 5.56 23.00
N ALA A 147 -14.36 6.24 23.76
CA ALA A 147 -15.68 6.66 23.29
C ALA A 147 -15.66 7.96 22.47
N ASP A 148 -14.53 8.65 22.42
CA ASP A 148 -14.34 9.94 21.75
C ASP A 148 -13.48 9.76 20.48
N ALA A 149 -13.90 10.37 19.36
CA ALA A 149 -13.27 10.18 18.06
C ALA A 149 -11.81 10.65 18.01
N ASP A 150 -11.50 11.82 18.61
CA ASP A 150 -10.13 12.33 18.65
C ASP A 150 -9.26 11.42 19.53
N ALA A 151 -9.79 10.94 20.65
CA ALA A 151 -9.11 9.97 21.50
C ALA A 151 -8.85 8.64 20.80
N VAL A 152 -9.75 8.18 19.91
CA VAL A 152 -9.53 6.97 19.08
C VAL A 152 -8.31 7.16 18.17
N VAL A 153 -8.25 8.28 17.44
CA VAL A 153 -7.13 8.57 16.52
C VAL A 153 -5.81 8.71 17.29
N ASN A 154 -5.81 9.47 18.39
CA ASN A 154 -4.63 9.64 19.23
C ASN A 154 -4.15 8.31 19.81
N THR A 155 -5.05 7.45 20.27
CA THR A 155 -4.70 6.12 20.79
C THR A 155 -4.03 5.25 19.73
N ALA A 156 -4.53 5.29 18.49
CA ALA A 156 -3.96 4.56 17.37
C ALA A 156 -2.54 5.04 17.02
N ILE A 157 -2.34 6.36 16.97
CA ILE A 157 -1.03 6.99 16.73
C ILE A 157 -0.07 6.62 17.86
N ASP A 158 -0.48 6.78 19.12
CA ASP A 158 0.34 6.49 20.29
C ASP A 158 0.82 5.03 20.32
N LEU A 159 -0.08 4.08 20.01
CA LEU A 159 0.26 2.66 19.94
C LEU A 159 1.39 2.41 18.92
N LEU A 160 1.27 2.97 17.72
CA LEU A 160 2.29 2.77 16.68
C LEU A 160 3.60 3.51 17.02
N GLN A 161 3.54 4.72 17.59
CA GLN A 161 4.72 5.44 18.06
C GLN A 161 5.49 4.67 19.15
N ARG A 162 4.77 4.06 20.11
CA ARG A 162 5.40 3.20 21.13
C ARG A 162 6.13 2.01 20.51
N LEU A 163 5.53 1.37 19.50
CA LEU A 163 6.18 0.26 18.79
C LEU A 163 7.44 0.72 18.03
N ILE A 164 7.38 1.86 17.34
CA ILE A 164 8.53 2.43 16.62
C ILE A 164 9.67 2.71 17.59
N HIS A 165 9.38 3.37 18.71
CA HIS A 165 10.37 3.72 19.72
C HIS A 165 10.99 2.48 20.37
N ARG A 166 10.14 1.53 20.81
CA ARG A 166 10.57 0.28 21.46
C ARG A 166 11.49 -0.56 20.57
N ASN A 167 11.19 -0.61 19.27
CA ASN A 167 11.96 -1.41 18.30
C ASN A 167 13.06 -0.62 17.59
N ARG A 168 13.27 0.66 17.93
CA ARG A 168 14.28 1.54 17.34
C ARG A 168 14.19 1.60 15.80
N ILE A 169 12.96 1.65 15.29
CA ILE A 169 12.72 1.74 13.84
C ILE A 169 13.01 3.16 13.37
N GLY A 170 13.94 3.32 12.43
CA GLY A 170 14.35 4.63 11.91
C GLY A 170 13.31 5.27 10.98
N SER A 171 12.62 4.46 10.18
CA SER A 171 11.57 4.92 9.26
C SER A 171 10.63 3.78 8.89
N LEU A 172 9.35 4.08 8.68
CA LEU A 172 8.39 3.19 8.04
C LEU A 172 8.32 3.49 6.54
N ALA A 173 8.04 2.48 5.71
CA ALA A 173 7.78 2.71 4.28
C ALA A 173 6.38 3.27 4.03
N ALA A 174 5.40 2.81 4.79
CA ALA A 174 4.00 3.20 4.70
C ALA A 174 3.25 2.74 5.95
N ILE A 175 2.01 3.22 6.12
CA ILE A 175 1.07 2.76 7.15
C ILE A 175 -0.24 2.32 6.50
N GLY A 176 -0.71 1.12 6.85
CA GLY A 176 -2.06 0.65 6.53
C GLY A 176 -2.97 0.79 7.74
N VAL A 177 -4.18 1.30 7.54
CA VAL A 177 -5.19 1.46 8.59
C VAL A 177 -6.47 0.72 8.18
N SER A 178 -6.86 -0.30 8.94
CA SER A 178 -8.19 -0.87 8.89
C SER A 178 -9.07 -0.24 9.96
N THR A 179 -10.36 -0.07 9.67
CA THR A 179 -11.31 0.50 10.61
C THR A 179 -12.70 -0.05 10.41
N GLY A 180 -13.46 -0.15 11.50
CA GLY A 180 -14.91 -0.28 11.42
C GLY A 180 -15.54 0.97 10.79
N GLY A 181 -16.71 0.78 10.17
CA GLY A 181 -17.41 1.83 9.44
C GLY A 181 -17.08 1.89 7.95
N GLY A 182 -17.78 2.76 7.22
CA GLY A 182 -17.56 3.00 5.80
C GLY A 182 -16.39 3.95 5.57
N VAL A 183 -15.53 3.63 4.60
CA VAL A 183 -14.36 4.45 4.24
C VAL A 183 -14.43 4.86 2.77
N ASP A 184 -14.35 6.16 2.50
CA ASP A 184 -14.36 6.71 1.14
C ASP A 184 -13.00 6.53 0.41
N HIS A 185 -12.88 7.06 -0.80
CA HIS A 185 -11.66 6.91 -1.59
C HIS A 185 -10.49 7.71 -1.02
N GLU A 186 -10.80 8.84 -0.39
CA GLU A 186 -9.89 9.79 0.25
C GLU A 186 -9.40 9.26 1.60
N GLY A 187 -9.99 8.19 2.13
CA GLY A 187 -9.62 7.59 3.42
C GLY A 187 -10.25 8.29 4.62
N ARG A 188 -11.37 9.00 4.41
CA ARG A 188 -12.22 9.55 5.47
C ARG A 188 -13.28 8.55 5.87
N ILE A 189 -13.72 8.65 7.11
CA ILE A 189 -14.79 7.81 7.64
C ILE A 189 -16.13 8.35 7.14
N ALA A 190 -16.69 7.70 6.13
CA ALA A 190 -17.97 8.07 5.53
C ALA A 190 -19.16 7.74 6.44
N SER A 191 -19.07 6.66 7.22
CA SER A 191 -20.09 6.25 8.18
C SER A 191 -19.46 5.48 9.34
N ALA A 192 -20.03 5.60 10.53
CA ALA A 192 -19.65 4.85 11.72
C ALA A 192 -20.90 4.48 12.51
N THR A 193 -20.83 3.41 13.30
CA THR A 193 -21.93 3.01 14.20
C THR A 193 -21.82 3.76 15.53
N ASP A 194 -22.88 3.72 16.35
CA ASP A 194 -22.90 4.31 17.69
C ASP A 194 -21.88 3.71 18.67
N ILE A 195 -21.19 2.63 18.27
CA ILE A 195 -20.07 2.06 19.03
C ILE A 195 -18.88 3.04 19.04
N MET A 196 -18.74 3.88 18.02
CA MET A 196 -17.72 4.96 17.96
C MET A 196 -18.41 6.30 17.67
N PRO A 197 -19.04 6.93 18.67
CA PRO A 197 -19.77 8.18 18.50
C PRO A 197 -18.88 9.29 17.95
N GLY A 198 -19.39 10.04 16.96
CA GLY A 198 -18.67 11.17 16.35
C GLY A 198 -17.51 10.76 15.44
N PHE A 199 -17.28 9.46 15.20
CA PHE A 199 -16.17 9.00 14.38
C PHE A 199 -16.39 9.23 12.87
N ALA A 200 -17.65 9.30 12.43
CA ALA A 200 -17.99 9.68 11.06
C ALA A 200 -17.54 11.13 10.74
N GLY A 201 -16.96 11.34 9.57
CA GLY A 201 -16.36 12.62 9.15
C GLY A 201 -14.87 12.75 9.44
N THR A 202 -14.29 11.86 10.25
CA THR A 202 -12.86 11.85 10.58
C THR A 202 -12.00 11.63 9.34
N ASP A 203 -11.02 12.52 9.11
CA ASP A 203 -10.00 12.35 8.07
C ASP A 203 -8.81 11.56 8.61
N LEU A 204 -8.99 10.24 8.68
CA LEU A 204 -8.03 9.34 9.30
C LEU A 204 -6.71 9.26 8.52
N ARG A 205 -6.78 9.33 7.18
CA ARG A 205 -5.57 9.30 6.34
C ARG A 205 -4.68 10.49 6.63
N THR A 206 -5.24 11.70 6.62
CA THR A 206 -4.47 12.93 6.85
C THR A 206 -3.91 12.96 8.27
N ALA A 207 -4.72 12.64 9.29
CA ALA A 207 -4.28 12.65 10.67
C ALA A 207 -3.08 11.70 10.92
N VAL A 208 -3.11 10.49 10.36
CA VAL A 208 -1.99 9.54 10.48
C VAL A 208 -0.80 9.96 9.60
N ALA A 209 -1.04 10.49 8.40
CA ALA A 209 0.03 10.95 7.51
C ALA A 209 0.82 12.11 8.14
N ASP A 210 0.14 13.08 8.74
CA ASP A 210 0.75 14.22 9.42
C ASP A 210 1.58 13.77 10.63
N ALA A 211 1.14 12.75 11.36
CA ALA A 211 1.83 12.23 12.54
C ALA A 211 3.13 11.48 12.21
N PHE A 212 3.23 10.83 11.05
CA PHE A 212 4.35 9.95 10.72
C PHE A 212 5.16 10.38 9.48
N GLY A 213 4.65 11.26 8.63
CA GLY A 213 5.32 11.74 7.43
C GLY A 213 5.53 10.68 6.34
N VAL A 214 4.69 9.63 6.32
CA VAL A 214 4.78 8.52 5.36
C VAL A 214 3.44 8.29 4.65
N PRO A 215 3.42 7.63 3.48
CA PRO A 215 2.16 7.29 2.81
C PRO A 215 1.24 6.44 3.69
N VAL A 216 -0.04 6.81 3.74
CA VAL A 216 -1.07 6.11 4.53
C VAL A 216 -2.18 5.60 3.61
N GLY A 217 -2.56 4.34 3.77
CA GLY A 217 -3.78 3.75 3.18
C GLY A 217 -4.82 3.47 4.25
N VAL A 218 -6.09 3.81 4.01
CA VAL A 218 -7.20 3.55 4.94
C VAL A 218 -8.25 2.70 4.25
N MET A 219 -8.79 1.71 4.96
CA MET A 219 -9.76 0.77 4.44
C MET A 219 -10.75 0.31 5.52
N ASN A 220 -11.95 -0.06 5.12
CA ASN A 220 -12.84 -0.83 5.99
C ASN A 220 -12.17 -2.16 6.42
N ASP A 221 -12.42 -2.61 7.65
CA ASP A 221 -11.91 -3.84 8.24
C ASP A 221 -12.29 -5.12 7.48
N GLY A 222 -13.55 -5.27 7.06
CA GLY A 222 -14.02 -6.37 6.23
C GLY A 222 -13.36 -6.40 4.85
N HIS A 223 -13.18 -5.23 4.23
CA HIS A 223 -12.42 -5.08 2.99
C HIS A 223 -10.94 -5.47 3.18
N ALA A 224 -10.32 -5.03 4.27
CA ALA A 224 -8.91 -5.33 4.58
C ALA A 224 -8.70 -6.83 4.81
N ALA A 225 -9.62 -7.48 5.53
CA ALA A 225 -9.61 -8.92 5.74
C ALA A 225 -9.78 -9.68 4.40
N ALA A 226 -10.72 -9.27 3.55
CA ALA A 226 -10.91 -9.89 2.24
C ALA A 226 -9.66 -9.74 1.35
N LEU A 227 -9.03 -8.57 1.36
CA LEU A 227 -7.78 -8.34 0.62
C LEU A 227 -6.62 -9.20 1.15
N ALA A 228 -6.47 -9.28 2.47
CA ALA A 228 -5.44 -10.11 3.09
C ALA A 228 -5.62 -11.59 2.74
N GLU A 229 -6.85 -12.11 2.83
CA GLU A 229 -7.16 -13.49 2.46
C GLU A 229 -6.92 -13.78 0.98
N ALA A 230 -7.21 -12.81 0.10
CA ALA A 230 -6.96 -12.94 -1.33
C ALA A 230 -5.46 -12.86 -1.71
N GLU A 231 -4.66 -12.09 -0.98
CA GLU A 231 -3.22 -11.95 -1.28
C GLU A 231 -2.40 -13.08 -0.65
N ILE A 232 -2.58 -13.32 0.65
CA ILE A 232 -1.69 -14.17 1.46
C ILE A 232 -2.42 -15.29 2.22
N GLY A 233 -3.75 -15.33 2.16
CA GLY A 233 -4.56 -16.32 2.86
C GLY A 233 -5.19 -17.37 1.94
N ALA A 234 -6.38 -17.83 2.31
CA ALA A 234 -7.07 -18.95 1.66
C ALA A 234 -7.52 -18.65 0.22
N GLY A 235 -7.63 -17.38 -0.14
CA GLY A 235 -7.98 -16.91 -1.48
C GLY A 235 -6.78 -16.75 -2.42
N SER A 236 -5.55 -16.97 -1.93
CA SER A 236 -4.34 -16.78 -2.74
C SER A 236 -4.33 -17.70 -3.97
N GLY A 237 -3.96 -17.14 -5.12
CA GLY A 237 -3.93 -17.83 -6.41
C GLY A 237 -5.25 -17.83 -7.18
N TYR A 238 -6.36 -17.38 -6.58
CA TYR A 238 -7.63 -17.21 -7.28
C TYR A 238 -7.72 -15.82 -7.92
N ALA A 239 -8.27 -15.76 -9.15
CA ALA A 239 -8.46 -14.49 -9.86
C ALA A 239 -9.54 -13.61 -9.23
N THR A 240 -10.56 -14.21 -8.61
CA THR A 240 -11.64 -13.49 -7.94
C THR A 240 -11.96 -14.17 -6.62
N VAL A 241 -12.02 -13.39 -5.54
CA VAL A 241 -12.31 -13.85 -4.19
C VAL A 241 -13.43 -12.98 -3.61
N LEU A 242 -14.46 -13.63 -3.07
CA LEU A 242 -15.44 -12.99 -2.19
C LEU A 242 -15.07 -13.35 -0.76
N GLY A 243 -14.58 -12.38 0.01
CA GLY A 243 -14.34 -12.52 1.44
C GLY A 243 -15.56 -12.11 2.24
N LEU A 244 -15.93 -12.89 3.25
CA LEU A 244 -16.99 -12.58 4.21
C LEU A 244 -16.41 -12.68 5.62
N THR A 245 -16.62 -11.65 6.45
CA THR A 245 -16.22 -11.67 7.86
C THR A 245 -17.47 -11.71 8.73
N ILE A 246 -17.63 -12.79 9.49
CA ILE A 246 -18.76 -12.98 10.40
C ILE A 246 -18.22 -12.92 11.83
N GLY A 247 -18.68 -11.95 12.60
CA GLY A 247 -18.28 -11.77 13.98
C GLY A 247 -19.29 -10.89 14.71
N THR A 248 -18.83 -9.81 15.34
CA THR A 248 -19.73 -8.80 15.91
C THR A 248 -20.68 -8.21 14.86
N GLY A 249 -20.18 -8.00 13.65
CA GLY A 249 -20.95 -7.58 12.47
C GLY A 249 -20.78 -8.56 11.29
N LEU A 250 -21.28 -8.16 10.12
CA LEU A 250 -21.09 -8.86 8.86
C LEU A 250 -20.36 -7.95 7.87
N GLY A 251 -19.05 -8.16 7.73
CA GLY A 251 -18.23 -7.48 6.74
C GLY A 251 -17.94 -8.36 5.52
N GLY A 252 -17.24 -7.79 4.56
CA GLY A 252 -16.78 -8.54 3.40
C GLY A 252 -16.11 -7.64 2.37
N GLY A 253 -15.71 -8.25 1.25
CA GLY A 253 -15.10 -7.55 0.13
C GLY A 253 -14.96 -8.46 -1.09
N ILE A 254 -15.01 -7.86 -2.27
CA ILE A 254 -14.75 -8.54 -3.54
C ILE A 254 -13.36 -8.15 -3.99
N VAL A 255 -12.48 -9.12 -4.15
CA VAL A 255 -11.12 -8.91 -4.68
C VAL A 255 -11.06 -9.54 -6.07
N HIS A 256 -10.65 -8.77 -7.07
CA HIS A 256 -10.54 -9.21 -8.44
C HIS A 256 -9.15 -8.85 -8.99
N HIS A 257 -8.40 -9.84 -9.45
CA HIS A 257 -7.01 -9.72 -9.90
C HIS A 257 -6.11 -9.00 -8.89
N GLY A 258 -6.24 -9.37 -7.61
CA GLY A 258 -5.46 -8.79 -6.50
C GLY A 258 -5.88 -7.37 -6.12
N GLU A 259 -6.93 -6.82 -6.73
CA GLU A 259 -7.45 -5.49 -6.39
C GLU A 259 -8.82 -5.59 -5.73
N LEU A 260 -8.98 -4.87 -4.64
CA LEU A 260 -10.28 -4.71 -4.00
C LEU A 260 -11.22 -3.93 -4.94
N TYR A 261 -12.38 -4.50 -5.23
CA TYR A 261 -13.45 -3.84 -5.96
C TYR A 261 -14.20 -2.90 -5.03
N ARG A 262 -13.85 -1.60 -5.09
CA ARG A 262 -14.38 -0.57 -4.19
C ARG A 262 -15.69 0.09 -4.66
N GLY A 263 -16.04 -0.06 -5.94
CA GLY A 263 -17.17 0.67 -6.55
C GLY A 263 -16.95 2.18 -6.58
N GLY A 264 -18.00 2.95 -6.90
CA GLY A 264 -17.91 4.40 -7.05
C GLY A 264 -17.88 5.22 -5.75
N SER A 265 -18.29 4.63 -4.64
CA SER A 265 -18.36 5.29 -3.32
C SER A 265 -17.37 4.73 -2.29
N GLY A 266 -16.52 3.78 -2.69
CA GLY A 266 -15.58 3.11 -1.79
C GLY A 266 -16.16 1.93 -0.99
N LEU A 267 -17.47 1.68 -1.10
CA LEU A 267 -18.24 0.77 -0.23
C LEU A 267 -18.70 -0.54 -0.91
N ALA A 268 -18.34 -0.80 -2.17
CA ALA A 268 -18.78 -2.02 -2.83
C ALA A 268 -18.21 -3.26 -2.13
N GLY A 269 -19.05 -4.28 -1.92
CA GLY A 269 -18.68 -5.44 -1.10
C GLY A 269 -19.14 -5.36 0.37
N SER A 270 -19.83 -4.28 0.77
CA SER A 270 -20.53 -4.15 2.07
C SER A 270 -21.77 -5.06 2.18
N VAL A 271 -21.55 -6.37 2.05
CA VAL A 271 -22.58 -7.43 2.02
C VAL A 271 -23.47 -7.46 3.26
N GLY A 272 -22.97 -6.98 4.41
CA GLY A 272 -23.75 -6.84 5.64
C GLY A 272 -25.00 -5.99 5.50
N HIS A 273 -25.00 -5.02 4.57
CA HIS A 273 -26.10 -4.08 4.40
C HIS A 273 -27.03 -4.42 3.23
N LEU A 274 -26.85 -5.57 2.59
CA LEU A 274 -27.83 -6.10 1.65
C LEU A 274 -29.13 -6.42 2.38
N ILE A 275 -30.26 -5.93 1.86
CA ILE A 275 -31.58 -6.21 2.42
C ILE A 275 -31.94 -7.65 2.05
N ILE A 276 -32.01 -8.53 3.06
CA ILE A 276 -32.45 -9.92 2.90
C ILE A 276 -33.89 -10.14 3.42
N GLU A 277 -34.37 -9.23 4.28
CA GLU A 277 -35.72 -9.28 4.84
C GLU A 277 -36.35 -7.87 4.78
N PRO A 278 -37.07 -7.52 3.69
CA PRO A 278 -37.67 -6.19 3.54
C PRO A 278 -38.61 -5.82 4.70
N GLY A 279 -38.38 -4.65 5.32
CA GLY A 279 -39.13 -4.23 6.51
C GLY A 279 -38.79 -5.01 7.80
N GLY A 280 -37.70 -5.78 7.77
CA GLY A 280 -37.22 -6.58 8.88
C GLY A 280 -36.54 -5.79 10.01
N ARG A 281 -35.64 -6.45 10.73
CA ARG A 281 -34.96 -5.92 11.92
C ARG A 281 -34.23 -4.61 11.64
N PRO A 282 -34.18 -3.67 12.61
CA PRO A 282 -33.34 -2.48 12.48
C PRO A 282 -31.86 -2.88 12.38
N CYS A 283 -31.12 -2.15 11.54
CA CYS A 283 -29.68 -2.31 11.38
C CYS A 283 -28.96 -1.08 11.94
N SER A 284 -27.74 -1.29 12.44
CA SER A 284 -26.85 -0.23 12.96
C SER A 284 -26.52 0.85 11.92
N CYS A 285 -26.66 0.55 10.63
CA CYS A 285 -26.47 1.51 9.55
C CYS A 285 -27.65 2.49 9.36
N GLY A 286 -28.73 2.36 10.14
CA GLY A 286 -29.96 3.15 10.03
C GLY A 286 -31.02 2.56 9.10
N GLY A 287 -30.69 1.49 8.37
CA GLY A 287 -31.64 0.73 7.55
C GLY A 287 -32.43 -0.32 8.32
N THR A 288 -33.25 -1.09 7.60
CA THR A 288 -34.01 -2.24 8.12
C THR A 288 -33.88 -3.42 7.19
N GLY A 289 -33.78 -4.64 7.74
CA GLY A 289 -33.75 -5.86 6.93
C GLY A 289 -32.39 -6.29 6.39
N CYS A 290 -31.33 -5.60 6.81
CA CYS A 290 -29.96 -5.88 6.38
C CYS A 290 -29.48 -7.25 6.86
N ALA A 291 -28.69 -7.96 6.05
CA ALA A 291 -28.12 -9.27 6.37
C ALA A 291 -27.38 -9.30 7.72
N GLU A 292 -26.65 -8.25 8.07
CA GLU A 292 -25.97 -8.13 9.35
C GLU A 292 -26.91 -8.31 10.56
N ALA A 293 -28.14 -7.79 10.48
CA ALA A 293 -29.11 -7.87 11.57
C ALA A 293 -29.60 -9.30 11.86
N TYR A 294 -29.25 -10.25 11.00
CA TYR A 294 -29.65 -11.66 11.10
C TYR A 294 -28.45 -12.61 11.22
N VAL A 295 -27.37 -12.33 10.49
CA VAL A 295 -26.25 -13.27 10.29
C VAL A 295 -25.03 -12.92 11.16
N SER A 296 -24.94 -11.70 11.68
CA SER A 296 -23.92 -11.36 12.68
C SER A 296 -24.11 -12.17 13.97
N GLY A 297 -23.09 -12.20 14.84
CA GLY A 297 -23.19 -12.86 16.13
C GLY A 297 -24.36 -12.34 16.97
N GLY A 298 -24.61 -11.02 16.96
CA GLY A 298 -25.77 -10.42 17.62
C GLY A 298 -27.10 -10.82 16.96
N GLY A 299 -27.15 -10.81 15.62
CA GLY A 299 -28.33 -11.21 14.85
C GLY A 299 -28.71 -12.68 15.06
N LEU A 300 -27.72 -13.57 15.11
CA LEU A 300 -27.93 -15.00 15.38
C LEU A 300 -28.46 -15.23 16.81
N LEU A 301 -27.89 -14.55 17.80
CA LEU A 301 -28.35 -14.63 19.19
C LEU A 301 -29.79 -14.14 19.32
N GLN A 302 -30.15 -13.03 18.67
CA GLN A 302 -31.52 -12.53 18.67
C GLN A 302 -32.48 -13.55 18.03
N THR A 303 -32.12 -14.13 16.88
CA THR A 303 -32.93 -15.17 16.22
C THR A 303 -33.16 -16.37 17.14
N TYR A 304 -32.11 -16.82 17.84
CA TYR A 304 -32.24 -17.92 18.79
C TYR A 304 -33.25 -17.59 19.91
N ASN A 305 -33.15 -16.39 20.48
CA ASN A 305 -34.05 -15.95 21.56
C ASN A 305 -35.50 -15.75 21.12
N GLU A 306 -35.74 -15.37 19.86
CA GLU A 306 -37.09 -15.23 19.29
C GLU A 306 -37.76 -16.58 18.98
N ALA A 307 -36.97 -17.63 18.75
CA ALA A 307 -37.44 -18.98 18.44
C ALA A 307 -37.61 -19.89 19.66
N ALA A 308 -37.08 -19.49 20.82
CA ALA A 308 -37.16 -20.20 22.10
C ALA A 308 -38.45 -19.86 22.86
#